data_AF-F3KBC1-F1
#
_entry.id   AF-F3KBC1-F1
#
_cell.length_a   1.000
_cell.length_b   1.000
_cell.length_c   1.000
_cell.angle_alpha   90.00
_cell.angle_beta   90.00
_cell.angle_gamma   90.00
#
_symmetry.space_group_name_H-M   'P 1'
#
loop_
_entity.id
_entity.type
_entity.pdbx_description
1 polymer ?
#
loop_
_entity_poly.entity_id
_entity_poly.type
_entity_poly.pdbx_seq_one_letter_code
_entity_poly.pdbx_strand_id
1 'polypeptide(L)' 'MAVLVDEMDVDRDRLTAKGYGETQPRATNDSADGRQQNRRVTAVISASVEKLIRK' A
#
# COMPACT_ATOMS: atom_id res chain seq x y z
N MET A 1 -7.64 0.63 -8.02
CA MET A 1 -6.55 0.17 -8.92
C MET A 1 -6.65 0.81 -10.31
N ALA A 2 -7.86 1.16 -10.80
CA ALA A 2 -8.07 1.87 -12.07
C ALA A 2 -7.09 3.03 -12.28
N VAL A 3 -7.03 4.01 -11.38
CA VAL A 3 -6.09 5.15 -11.51
C VAL A 3 -4.61 4.73 -11.66
N LEU A 4 -4.13 3.74 -10.90
CA LEU A 4 -2.72 3.31 -10.97
C LEU A 4 -2.40 2.64 -12.30
N VAL A 5 -3.34 1.89 -12.86
CA VAL A 5 -3.15 1.10 -14.08
C VAL A 5 -3.48 1.94 -15.31
N ASP A 6 -4.66 2.58 -15.31
CA ASP A 6 -5.25 3.24 -16.47
C ASP A 6 -4.68 4.65 -16.69
N GLU A 7 -4.32 5.36 -15.61
CA GLU A 7 -3.81 6.75 -15.72
C GLU A 7 -2.30 6.85 -15.51
N MET A 8 -1.72 5.98 -14.68
CA MET A 8 -0.28 6.02 -14.35
C MET A 8 0.54 4.88 -14.97
N ASP A 9 -0.09 4.04 -15.79
CA ASP A 9 0.59 2.98 -16.57
C ASP A 9 1.42 2.01 -15.70
N VAL A 10 0.97 1.76 -14.47
CA VAL A 10 1.59 0.73 -13.62
C VAL A 10 1.05 -0.63 -14.02
N ASP A 11 1.95 -1.50 -14.47
CA ASP A 11 1.63 -2.89 -14.79
C ASP A 11 0.85 -3.56 -13.65
N ARG A 12 -0.30 -4.13 -14.01
CA ARG A 12 -1.27 -4.73 -13.11
C ARG A 12 -0.66 -5.88 -12.30
N ASP A 13 0.28 -6.61 -12.89
CA ASP A 13 0.96 -7.75 -12.26
C ASP A 13 1.93 -7.31 -11.15
N ARG A 14 2.29 -6.02 -11.09
CA ARG A 14 3.13 -5.44 -10.04
C ARG A 14 2.34 -4.95 -8.83
N LEU A 15 1.01 -5.00 -8.87
CA LEU A 15 0.14 -4.45 -7.84
C LEU A 15 -0.56 -5.55 -7.05
N THR A 16 -0.54 -5.43 -5.72
CA THR A 16 -1.34 -6.26 -4.81
C THR A 16 -2.15 -5.36 -3.89
N ALA A 17 -3.46 -5.61 -3.79
CA ALA A 17 -4.34 -4.90 -2.86
C ALA A 17 -4.66 -5.78 -1.66
N LYS A 18 -4.47 -5.27 -0.44
CA LYS A 18 -4.80 -5.96 0.80
C LYS A 18 -5.63 -5.06 1.71
N GLY A 19 -6.82 -5.51 2.07
CA GLY A 19 -7.69 -4.84 3.05
C GLY A 19 -7.39 -5.34 4.46
N TYR A 20 -7.07 -4.42 5.37
CA TYR A 20 -6.79 -4.75 6.78
C TYR A 20 -7.98 -4.49 7.72
N GLY A 21 -9.03 -3.81 7.25
CA GLY A 21 -10.16 -3.42 8.10
C GLY A 21 -9.69 -2.67 9.35
N GLU A 22 -10.21 -3.08 10.50
CA GLU A 22 -9.93 -2.44 11.80
C GLU A 22 -8.73 -3.06 12.53
N THR A 23 -8.08 -4.07 11.95
CA THR A 23 -7.03 -4.86 12.63
C THR A 23 -5.68 -4.15 12.76
N GLN A 24 -5.48 -3.04 12.05
CA GLN A 24 -4.23 -2.25 12.07
C GLN A 24 -4.48 -0.75 12.27
N PRO A 25 -5.02 -0.34 13.43
CA PRO A 25 -5.25 1.07 13.74
C PRO A 25 -3.91 1.82 13.93
N ARG A 26 -3.86 3.10 13.54
CA ARG A 26 -2.77 4.03 13.94
C ARG A 26 -3.16 4.95 15.08
N ALA A 27 -4.46 5.13 15.30
CA ALA A 27 -5.02 5.88 16.42
C ALA A 27 -6.12 5.05 17.08
N THR A 28 -6.55 5.41 18.29
CA THR A 28 -7.70 4.76 18.94
C THR A 28 -8.96 4.86 18.05
N ASN A 29 -9.79 3.81 18.04
CA ASN A 29 -11.10 3.84 17.41
C ASN A 29 -12.19 4.46 18.29
N ASP A 30 -11.85 4.86 19.52
CA ASP A 30 -12.82 5.37 20.50
C ASP A 30 -13.29 6.79 20.16
N SER A 31 -12.43 7.60 19.54
CA SER A 31 -12.75 8.97 19.13
C SER A 31 -13.07 9.08 17.64
N ALA A 32 -13.89 10.07 17.27
CA ALA A 32 -14.20 10.38 15.88
C ALA A 32 -12.92 10.74 15.09
N ASP A 33 -12.04 11.54 15.70
CA ASP A 33 -10.77 11.94 15.12
C ASP A 33 -9.83 10.75 14.91
N GLY A 34 -9.77 9.82 15.86
CA GLY A 34 -8.96 8.61 15.74
C GLY A 34 -9.47 7.70 14.62
N ARG A 35 -10.79 7.51 14.50
CA ARG A 35 -11.40 6.78 13.37
C ARG A 35 -11.12 7.48 12.04
N GLN A 36 -11.12 8.81 11.99
CA GLN A 36 -10.77 9.57 10.79
C GLN A 36 -9.32 9.28 10.36
N GLN A 37 -8.38 9.24 11.31
CA GLN A 37 -6.97 8.91 11.03
C GLN A 37 -6.76 7.45 10.59
N ASN A 38 -7.63 6.54 11.04
CA ASN A 38 -7.57 5.12 10.65
C ASN A 38 -8.12 4.86 9.24
N ARG A 39 -9.01 5.72 8.71
CA ARG A 39 -9.49 5.64 7.31
C ARG A 39 -8.41 6.09 6.34
N ARG A 40 -7.53 5.17 5.95
CA ARG A 40 -6.41 5.45 5.04
C ARG A 40 -6.10 4.31 4.08
N VAL A 41 -5.35 4.67 3.04
CA VAL A 41 -4.66 3.74 2.15
C VAL A 41 -3.16 3.89 2.38
N THR A 42 -2.38 2.82 2.28
CA THR A 42 -0.91 2.85 2.40
C THR A 42 -0.30 2.11 1.22
N ALA A 43 0.69 2.72 0.57
CA ALA A 43 1.47 2.09 -0.49
C ALA A 43 2.79 1.56 0.10
N VAL A 44 3.16 0.33 -0.27
CA VAL A 44 4.44 -0.28 0.07
C VAL A 44 5.12 -0.67 -1.23
N ILE A 45 6.38 -0.27 -1.39
CA ILE A 45 7.16 -0.53 -2.61
C ILE A 45 8.38 -1.37 -2.21
N SER A 46 8.59 -2.47 -2.91
CA SER A 46 9.74 -3.36 -2.74
C SER A 46 10.35 -3.69 -4.09
N ALA A 47 11.67 -3.84 -4.16
CA ALA A 47 12.39 -4.25 -5.35
C ALA A 47 13.49 -5.24 -5.00
N SER A 48 13.71 -6.22 -5.86
CA SER A 48 14.82 -7.16 -5.79
C SER A 48 15.85 -6.79 -6.86
N VAL A 49 17.13 -6.71 -6.48
CA VAL A 49 18.22 -6.40 -7.40
C VAL A 49 19.17 -7.59 -7.43
N GLU A 50 19.31 -8.22 -8.59
CA GLU A 50 20.38 -9.21 -8.79
C GLU A 50 21.70 -8.48 -9.01
N LYS A 51 22.63 -8.62 -8.07
CA LYS A 51 24.01 -8.16 -8.25
C LYS A 51 24.75 -9.18 -9.12
N LEU A 52 25.11 -8.79 -10.34
CA LEU A 52 26.07 -9.54 -11.13
C LEU A 52 27.46 -9.35 -10.54
N ILE A 53 27.95 -10.31 -9.77
CA ILE A 53 29.34 -10.33 -9.31
C ILE A 53 30.20 -10.75 -10.50
N ARG A 54 30.86 -9.78 -11.16
CA ARG A 54 31.98 -10.08 -12.06
C ARG A 54 33.18 -10.46 -11.21
N LYS A 55 33.72 -11.66 -11.44
CA LYS A 55 35.03 -12.11 -10.93
C LYS A 55 36.15 -11.43 -11.70
#